data_AF-A0A936IYT8-F1
#
_entry.id   AF-A0A936IYT8-F1
#
_cell.length_a   1.000
_cell.length_b   1.000
_cell.length_c   1.000
_cell.angle_alpha   90.00
_cell.angle_beta   90.00
_cell.angle_gamma   90.00
#
_symmetry.space_group_name_H-M   'P 1'
#
loop_
_entity.id
_entity.type
_entity.pdbx_description
1 polymer ?
#
loop_
_entity_poly.entity_id
_entity_poly.type
_entity_poly.pdbx_seq_one_letter_code
_entity_poly.pdbx_strand_id
1 'polypeptide(L)'
;MRVRSHTVPVQAPGAMAIVDASRNMELYDDETDSEVYKIGIHTLDEFKPRPSPEVMMDELYSFSKNCSARKIRLHAWRSTRFRLR
;
A
#
# COMPACT_ATOMS: atom_id res chain seq x y z
N MET A 1 36.30 -5.75 -15.27
CA MET A 1 34.82 -5.84 -15.22
C MET A 1 34.31 -4.73 -14.31
N ARG A 2 33.65 -3.70 -14.86
CA ARG A 2 33.07 -2.59 -14.07
C ARG A 2 31.58 -2.89 -13.91
N VAL A 3 31.17 -3.40 -12.75
CA VAL A 3 29.76 -3.58 -12.41
C VAL A 3 29.16 -2.18 -12.35
N ARG A 4 28.46 -1.77 -13.40
CA ARG A 4 27.72 -0.52 -13.39
C ARG A 4 26.55 -0.74 -12.44
N SER A 5 26.62 -0.19 -11.25
CA SER A 5 25.49 -0.01 -10.34
C SER A 5 24.49 0.91 -11.01
N HIS A 6 23.68 0.36 -11.92
CA HIS A 6 22.52 1.03 -12.46
C HIS A 6 21.52 1.10 -11.32
N THR A 7 21.47 2.25 -10.65
CA THR A 7 20.31 2.64 -9.85
C THR A 7 19.13 2.71 -10.81
N VAL A 8 18.29 1.68 -10.81
CA VAL A 8 17.01 1.71 -11.51
C VAL A 8 16.21 2.82 -10.83
N PRO A 9 15.81 3.90 -11.53
CA PRO A 9 14.93 4.88 -10.92
C PRO A 9 13.64 4.16 -10.49
N VAL A 10 13.23 4.36 -9.24
CA VAL A 10 11.93 3.89 -8.75
C VAL A 10 10.86 4.41 -9.72
N GLN A 11 10.10 3.50 -10.30
CA GLN A 11 9.05 3.82 -11.27
C GLN A 11 7.82 4.39 -10.54
N ALA A 12 7.92 5.61 -10.04
CA ALA A 12 6.77 6.42 -9.61
C ALA A 12 5.57 6.39 -10.59
N PRO A 13 5.76 6.36 -11.94
CA PRO A 13 4.62 6.21 -12.87
C PRO A 13 3.81 4.92 -12.69
N GLY A 14 4.40 3.83 -12.20
CA GLY A 14 3.68 2.57 -12.01
C GLY A 14 2.61 2.65 -10.91
N ALA A 15 2.98 3.19 -9.75
CA ALA A 15 2.03 3.37 -8.64
C ALA A 15 0.91 4.36 -9.00
N MET A 16 1.24 5.45 -9.68
CA MET A 16 0.25 6.42 -10.14
C MET A 16 -0.68 5.84 -11.20
N ALA A 17 -0.19 4.99 -12.10
CA ALA A 17 -1.04 4.31 -13.08
C ALA A 17 -2.12 3.43 -12.41
N ILE A 18 -1.80 2.79 -11.28
CA ILE A 18 -2.78 2.01 -10.50
C ILE A 18 -3.84 2.94 -9.90
N VAL A 19 -3.43 4.08 -9.33
CA VAL A 19 -4.37 5.08 -8.78
C VAL A 19 -5.28 5.63 -9.88
N ASP A 20 -4.73 5.93 -11.05
CA ASP A 20 -5.51 6.45 -12.18
C ASP A 20 -6.49 5.39 -12.70
N ALA A 21 -6.05 4.14 -12.87
CA ALA A 21 -6.92 3.04 -13.27
C ALA A 21 -8.05 2.78 -12.25
N SER A 22 -7.80 2.96 -10.96
CA SER A 22 -8.80 2.74 -9.91
C SER A 22 -10.02 3.64 -10.04
N ARG A 23 -9.88 4.82 -10.68
CA ARG A 23 -11.00 5.75 -10.93
C ARG A 23 -12.02 5.23 -11.93
N ASN A 24 -11.67 4.20 -12.70
CA ASN A 24 -12.50 3.61 -13.73
C ASN A 24 -12.90 2.16 -13.41
N MET A 25 -12.75 1.73 -12.15
CA MET A 25 -13.25 0.43 -11.70
C MET A 25 -14.77 0.46 -11.56
N GLU A 26 -15.39 -0.70 -11.74
CA GLU A 26 -16.82 -0.87 -11.49
C GLU A 26 -17.16 -0.56 -10.03
N LEU A 27 -18.34 0.03 -9.80
CA LEU A 27 -18.78 0.39 -8.46
C LEU A 27 -19.17 -0.83 -7.62
N TYR A 28 -19.57 -1.90 -8.29
CA TYR A 28 -20.02 -3.15 -7.70
C TYR A 28 -19.30 -4.31 -8.39
N ASP A 29 -18.85 -5.28 -7.60
CA ASP A 29 -18.17 -6.48 -8.08
C ASP A 29 -19.04 -7.69 -7.71
N ASP A 30 -19.68 -8.29 -8.72
CA ASP A 30 -20.65 -9.40 -8.57
C ASP A 30 -19.97 -10.63 -7.97
N GLU A 31 -18.71 -10.90 -8.32
CA GLU A 31 -17.93 -12.04 -7.86
C GLU A 31 -17.63 -11.99 -6.35
N THR A 32 -17.55 -10.79 -5.78
CA THR A 32 -17.23 -10.59 -4.36
C THR A 32 -18.39 -10.03 -3.53
N ASP A 33 -19.56 -9.83 -4.14
CA ASP A 33 -20.75 -9.23 -3.51
C ASP A 33 -20.39 -7.91 -2.79
N SER A 34 -19.58 -7.07 -3.45
CA SER A 34 -18.98 -5.93 -2.78
C SER A 34 -19.11 -4.61 -3.55
N GLU A 35 -19.43 -3.55 -2.81
CA GLU A 35 -19.42 -2.18 -3.30
C GLU A 35 -17.99 -1.62 -3.20
N VAL A 36 -17.20 -1.79 -4.27
CA VAL A 36 -15.76 -1.49 -4.34
C VAL A 36 -15.42 -0.07 -3.88
N TYR A 37 -16.27 0.91 -4.21
CA TYR A 37 -16.07 2.31 -3.85
C TYR A 37 -16.15 2.57 -2.33
N LYS A 38 -16.83 1.71 -1.55
CA LYS A 38 -16.90 1.81 -0.08
C LYS A 38 -15.62 1.30 0.60
N ILE A 39 -14.84 0.45 -0.09
CA ILE A 39 -13.59 -0.11 0.42
C ILE A 39 -12.43 0.83 0.10
N GLY A 40 -12.34 1.24 -1.18
CA GLY A 40 -11.33 2.18 -1.68
C GLY A 40 -9.88 1.67 -1.59
N ILE A 41 -8.94 2.53 -1.98
CA ILE A 41 -7.49 2.28 -1.89
C ILE A 41 -6.88 3.28 -0.91
N HIS A 42 -6.13 2.80 0.08
CA HIS A 42 -5.38 3.66 0.98
C HIS A 42 -3.96 3.90 0.44
N THR A 43 -3.67 5.14 0.06
CA THR A 43 -2.32 5.56 -0.35
C THR A 43 -1.52 6.01 0.87
N LEU A 44 -0.42 5.31 1.15
CA LEU A 44 0.58 5.74 2.13
C LEU A 44 1.56 6.74 1.50
N ASP A 45 2.34 7.42 2.35
CA ASP A 45 3.43 8.28 1.89
C ASP A 45 4.46 7.48 1.06
N GLU A 46 5.10 8.16 0.11
CA GLU A 46 6.09 7.55 -0.77
C GLU A 46 7.29 7.00 0.02
N PHE A 47 7.66 5.75 -0.26
CA PHE A 47 8.83 5.11 0.33
C PHE A 47 10.10 5.53 -0.42
N LYS A 48 11.00 6.26 0.27
CA LYS A 48 12.19 6.86 -0.34
C LYS A 48 13.27 5.81 -0.67
N PRO A 49 14.00 5.95 -1.78
CA PRO A 49 15.09 5.04 -2.15
C PRO A 49 16.22 5.00 -1.11
N ARG A 50 16.85 3.84 -0.96
CA ARG A 50 18.06 3.65 -0.14
C ARG A 50 19.30 3.39 -1.00
N PRO A 51 20.51 3.66 -0.47
CA PRO A 51 21.75 3.55 -1.26
C PRO A 51 22.06 2.14 -1.76
N SER A 52 21.66 1.09 -1.03
CA SER A 52 21.84 -0.30 -1.44
C SER A 52 20.52 -1.09 -1.47
N PRO A 53 20.41 -2.10 -2.35
CA PRO A 53 19.23 -2.96 -2.41
C PRO A 53 18.95 -3.71 -1.10
N GLU A 54 19.99 -4.14 -0.40
CA GLU A 54 19.89 -4.88 0.87
C GLU A 54 19.24 -4.00 1.96
N VAL A 55 19.74 -2.78 2.13
CA VAL A 55 19.18 -1.82 3.10
C VAL A 55 17.76 -1.42 2.71
N MET A 56 17.49 -1.26 1.41
CA MET A 56 16.14 -0.98 0.92
C MET A 56 15.15 -2.09 1.29
N MET A 57 15.54 -3.36 1.12
CA MET A 57 14.68 -4.51 1.42
C MET A 57 14.44 -4.68 2.92
N ASP A 58 15.46 -4.57 3.75
CA ASP A 58 15.33 -4.71 5.20
C ASP A 58 14.40 -3.64 5.79
N GLU A 59 14.54 -2.39 5.34
CA GLU A 59 13.68 -1.30 5.77
C GLU A 59 12.25 -1.46 5.24
N LEU A 60 12.07 -1.85 3.97
CA LEU A 60 10.75 -2.06 3.38
C LEU A 60 9.99 -3.20 4.10
N TYR A 61 10.70 -4.27 4.44
CA TYR A 61 10.14 -5.39 5.20
C TYR A 61 9.71 -4.96 6.60
N SER A 62 10.55 -4.19 7.29
CA SER A 62 10.26 -3.63 8.60
C SER A 62 9.07 -2.67 8.57
N PHE A 63 9.00 -1.82 7.53
CA PHE A 63 7.90 -0.88 7.30
C PHE A 63 6.56 -1.60 7.03
N SER A 64 6.58 -2.64 6.20
CA SER A 64 5.39 -3.44 5.87
C SER A 64 4.76 -4.10 7.12
N LYS A 65 5.59 -4.66 8.01
CA LYS A 65 5.12 -5.23 9.29
C LYS A 65 4.37 -4.20 10.14
N ASN A 66 4.84 -2.96 10.19
CA ASN A 66 4.21 -1.89 10.97
C ASN A 66 2.84 -1.48 10.41
N CYS A 67 2.65 -1.56 9.09
CA CYS A 67 1.37 -1.26 8.46
C CYS A 67 0.30 -2.30 8.84
N SER A 68 0.66 -3.59 8.85
CA SER A 68 -0.22 -4.68 9.30
C SER A 68 -0.62 -4.52 10.77
N ALA A 69 0.33 -4.14 11.63
CA ALA A 69 0.05 -3.90 13.05
C ALA A 69 -0.87 -2.69 13.28
N ARG A 70 -0.71 -1.60 12.51
CA ARG A 70 -1.63 -0.44 12.55
C ARG A 70 -3.05 -0.82 12.13
N LYS A 71 -3.21 -1.65 11.10
CA LYS A 71 -4.52 -2.12 10.63
C LYS A 71 -5.25 -2.90 11.71
N ILE A 72 -4.60 -3.85 12.38
CA ILE A 72 -5.19 -4.63 13.50
C ILE A 72 -5.66 -3.69 14.63
N ARG A 73 -4.84 -2.71 15.00
CA ARG A 73 -5.16 -1.76 16.08
C ARG A 73 -6.35 -0.85 15.73
N LEU A 74 -6.43 -0.37 14.49
CA LEU A 74 -7.55 0.44 13.99
C LEU A 74 -8.86 -0.36 13.92
N HIS A 75 -8.82 -1.61 13.45
CA HIS A 75 -10.00 -2.47 13.42
C HIS A 75 -10.51 -2.82 14.83
N ALA A 76 -9.60 -3.14 15.77
CA ALA A 76 -9.96 -3.42 17.17
C ALA A 76 -10.59 -2.21 17.88
N TRP A 77 -10.16 -1.00 17.54
CA TRP A 77 -10.72 0.24 18.08
C TRP A 77 -12.08 0.60 17.47
N ARG A 78 -12.28 0.37 16.17
CA ARG A 78 -13.59 0.59 15.52
C ARG A 78 -14.67 -0.38 16.03
N SER A 79 -14.32 -1.63 16.30
CA SER A 79 -15.28 -2.63 16.80
C SER A 79 -15.71 -2.39 18.25
N THR A 80 -14.84 -1.84 19.10
CA THR A 80 -15.18 -1.49 20.49
C THR A 80 -16.03 -0.23 20.60
N ARG A 81 -15.84 0.76 19.71
CA ARG A 81 -16.64 1.99 19.69
C ARG A 81 -18.05 1.78 19.12
N PHE A 82 -18.25 0.83 18.21
CA PHE A 82 -19.57 0.52 17.64
C PHE A 82 -20.47 -0.28 18.60
N ARG A 83 -19.91 -0.95 19.62
CA ARG A 83 -20.66 -1.71 20.63
C ARG A 83 -21.26 -0.84 21.75
N LEU A 84 -20.89 0.44 21.84
CA LEU A 84 -21.35 1.36 22.89
C LEU A 84 -22.30 2.46 22.38
N ARG A 85 -23.05 2.18 21.30
CA ARG A 85 -24.15 3.03 20.82
C ARG A 85 -25.39 2.20 20.53
#